data_AF-A5N0H5-F1
#
_entry.id   AF-A5N0H5-F1
#
_cell.length_a   1.000
_cell.length_b   1.000
_cell.length_c   1.000
_cell.angle_alpha   90.00
_cell.angle_beta   90.00
_cell.angle_gamma   90.00
#
_symmetry.space_group_name_H-M   'P 1'
#
loop_
_entity.id
_entity.type
_entity.pdbx_description
1 polymer ?
#
loop_
_entity_poly.entity_id
_entity_poly.type
_entity_poly.pdbx_seq_one_letter_code
_entity_poly.pdbx_strand_id
1 'polypeptide(L)'
;MNNDVLRFMGLSDDSSDKPFNALLYSVGGIVVLIIMIGSIFLICNSFNISLNERTHQFGILSSVGATAKQLRHSVLFEGLCIGAIGIPIGVLVGIASIRIVIGIVAKNFANILYTDVPLALTVSAPAILAAVATSMITILISADIPARKAANTPVMECIRQTNEVKIQSKTVKTSKLVERIYGLEGTLALKNFKRNKKRHHSIVLSLVLSVVLFISTSAFVTDLKQASAGGYYL
;
A
#
# COMPACT_ATOMS: atom_id res chain seq x y z
N MET A 1 -37.27 -13.03 -21.36
CA MET A 1 -35.81 -13.21 -21.17
C MET A 1 -35.40 -12.33 -20.01
N ASN A 2 -34.69 -12.90 -19.03
CA ASN A 2 -34.45 -12.28 -17.72
C ASN A 2 -33.15 -11.47 -17.75
N ASN A 3 -33.23 -10.23 -18.23
CA ASN A 3 -32.06 -9.37 -18.43
C ASN A 3 -31.44 -8.88 -17.10
N ASP A 4 -32.19 -8.87 -15.99
CA ASP A 4 -31.69 -8.40 -14.69
C ASP A 4 -30.62 -9.31 -14.07
N VAL A 5 -30.68 -10.62 -14.32
CA VAL A 5 -29.63 -11.55 -13.85
C VAL A 5 -28.36 -11.45 -14.68
N LEU A 6 -28.50 -11.18 -15.99
CA LEU A 6 -27.37 -10.98 -16.91
C LEU A 6 -26.61 -9.68 -16.60
N ARG A 7 -27.33 -8.65 -16.13
CA ARG A 7 -26.74 -7.39 -15.63
C ARG A 7 -25.88 -7.60 -14.39
N PHE A 8 -26.33 -8.40 -13.43
CA PHE A 8 -25.55 -8.74 -12.23
C PHE A 8 -24.32 -9.62 -12.52
N MET A 9 -24.37 -10.43 -13.59
CA MET A 9 -23.25 -11.27 -14.02
C MET A 9 -22.26 -10.56 -14.95
N GLY A 10 -22.54 -9.32 -15.39
CA GLY A 10 -21.67 -8.55 -16.28
C GLY A 10 -21.62 -9.07 -17.72
N LEU A 11 -22.61 -9.86 -18.15
CA LEU A 11 -22.68 -10.53 -19.47
C LEU A 11 -23.80 -9.96 -20.37
N SER A 12 -24.37 -8.80 -20.03
CA SER A 12 -25.42 -8.13 -20.81
C SER A 12 -24.83 -7.52 -22.09
N ASP A 13 -25.28 -8.01 -23.25
CA ASP A 13 -24.91 -7.52 -24.60
C ASP A 13 -25.80 -6.34 -25.06
N ASP A 14 -26.23 -5.47 -24.13
CA ASP A 14 -26.98 -4.25 -24.44
C ASP A 14 -26.08 -3.01 -24.45
N SER A 15 -26.28 -2.11 -25.42
CA SER A 15 -25.42 -0.94 -25.64
C SER A 15 -25.53 0.13 -24.55
N SER A 16 -26.51 0.02 -23.64
CA SER A 16 -26.76 0.95 -22.53
C SER A 16 -26.01 0.58 -21.23
N ASP A 17 -25.56 -0.68 -21.09
CA ASP A 17 -24.94 -1.22 -19.86
C ASP A 17 -23.40 -1.19 -19.88
N LYS A 18 -22.80 -0.99 -21.06
CA LYS A 18 -21.35 -0.85 -21.27
C LYS A 18 -20.71 0.28 -20.44
N PRO A 19 -21.28 1.50 -20.33
CA PRO A 19 -20.65 2.56 -19.54
C PRO A 19 -20.67 2.28 -18.03
N PHE A 20 -21.72 1.65 -17.49
CA PHE A 20 -21.81 1.35 -16.05
C PHE A 20 -20.84 0.24 -15.62
N ASN A 21 -20.78 -0.86 -16.38
CA ASN A 21 -19.81 -1.93 -16.13
C ASN A 21 -18.37 -1.42 -16.32
N ALA A 22 -18.11 -0.59 -17.33
CA ALA A 22 -16.81 0.04 -17.52
C ALA A 22 -16.42 0.95 -16.34
N LEU A 23 -17.37 1.70 -15.78
CA LEU A 23 -17.14 2.51 -14.58
C LEU A 23 -16.79 1.61 -13.38
N LEU A 24 -17.58 0.56 -13.11
CA LEU A 24 -17.30 -0.38 -12.01
C LEU A 24 -15.93 -1.05 -12.13
N TYR A 25 -15.59 -1.57 -13.31
CA TYR A 25 -14.29 -2.19 -13.55
C TYR A 25 -13.14 -1.19 -13.50
N SER A 26 -13.32 0.04 -14.00
CA SER A 26 -12.27 1.07 -13.96
C SER A 26 -11.99 1.54 -12.53
N VAL A 27 -13.03 1.81 -11.72
CA VAL A 27 -12.86 2.17 -10.31
C VAL A 27 -12.20 1.02 -9.54
N GLY A 28 -12.68 -0.22 -9.74
CA GLY A 28 -12.05 -1.40 -9.15
C GLY A 28 -10.58 -1.54 -9.54
N GLY A 29 -10.26 -1.35 -10.82
CA GLY A 29 -8.89 -1.38 -11.32
C GLY A 29 -7.99 -0.31 -10.70
N ILE A 30 -8.48 0.92 -10.56
CA ILE A 30 -7.75 2.02 -9.92
C ILE A 30 -7.45 1.69 -8.45
N VAL A 31 -8.43 1.18 -7.71
CA VAL A 31 -8.25 0.79 -6.30
C VAL A 31 -7.21 -0.32 -6.17
N VAL A 32 -7.30 -1.35 -7.01
CA VAL A 32 -6.30 -2.44 -7.03
C VAL A 32 -4.91 -1.92 -7.34
N LEU A 33 -4.77 -0.99 -8.29
CA LEU A 33 -3.47 -0.38 -8.62
C LEU A 33 -2.89 0.41 -7.44
N ILE A 34 -3.69 1.21 -6.75
CA ILE A 34 -3.24 1.98 -5.58
C ILE A 34 -2.76 1.02 -4.48
N ILE A 35 -3.53 -0.04 -4.20
CA ILE A 35 -3.18 -1.05 -3.20
C ILE A 35 -1.91 -1.80 -3.61
N MET A 36 -1.76 -2.17 -4.89
CA MET A 36 -0.54 -2.80 -5.40
C MET A 36 0.67 -1.91 -5.19
N ILE A 37 0.62 -0.64 -5.61
CA ILE A 37 1.75 0.30 -5.49
C ILE A 37 2.13 0.49 -4.01
N GLY A 38 1.14 0.67 -3.13
CA GLY A 38 1.37 0.79 -1.69
C GLY A 38 1.99 -0.47 -1.10
N SER A 39 1.48 -1.64 -1.46
CA SER A 39 2.00 -2.94 -1.01
C SER A 39 3.43 -3.16 -1.51
N ILE A 40 3.72 -2.80 -2.75
CA ILE A 40 5.07 -2.89 -3.32
C ILE A 40 6.05 -2.06 -2.50
N PHE A 41 5.69 -0.83 -2.19
CA PHE A 41 6.54 0.05 -1.40
C PHE A 41 6.79 -0.50 0.02
N LEU A 42 5.74 -0.99 0.69
CA LEU A 42 5.83 -1.55 2.03
C LEU A 42 6.70 -2.82 2.07
N ILE A 43 6.43 -3.76 1.17
CA ILE A 43 7.17 -5.02 1.07
C ILE A 43 8.63 -4.74 0.70
N CYS A 44 8.90 -3.86 -0.28
CA CYS A 44 10.26 -3.43 -0.63
C CYS A 44 11.02 -2.88 0.57
N ASN A 45 10.37 -2.05 1.38
CA ASN A 45 11.00 -1.45 2.55
C ASN A 45 11.33 -2.51 3.61
N SER A 46 10.40 -3.43 3.87
CA SER A 46 10.61 -4.52 4.81
C SER A 46 11.76 -5.44 4.39
N PHE A 47 11.79 -5.86 3.12
CA PHE A 47 12.92 -6.64 2.59
C PHE A 47 14.22 -5.85 2.63
N ASN A 48 14.23 -4.56 2.27
CA ASN A 48 15.45 -3.75 2.38
C ASN A 48 16.01 -3.74 3.81
N ILE A 49 15.16 -3.62 4.84
CA ILE A 49 15.59 -3.67 6.24
C ILE A 49 16.18 -5.05 6.56
N SER A 50 15.44 -6.12 6.27
CA SER A 50 15.87 -7.49 6.56
C SER A 50 17.18 -7.87 5.84
N LEU A 51 17.31 -7.50 4.56
CA LEU A 51 18.54 -7.73 3.80
C LEU A 51 19.68 -6.88 4.34
N ASN A 52 19.41 -5.63 4.76
CA ASN A 52 20.44 -4.77 5.33
C ASN A 52 21.02 -5.34 6.64
N GLU A 53 20.18 -5.93 7.48
CA GLU A 53 20.61 -6.67 8.69
C GLU A 53 21.45 -7.92 8.35
N ARG A 54 21.14 -8.59 7.23
CA ARG A 54 21.85 -9.79 6.76
C ARG A 54 23.01 -9.52 5.79
N THR A 55 23.31 -8.26 5.49
CA THR A 55 24.34 -7.86 4.50
C THR A 55 25.70 -8.50 4.78
N HIS A 56 26.12 -8.55 6.04
CA HIS A 56 27.39 -9.16 6.43
C HIS A 56 27.42 -10.67 6.12
N GLN A 57 26.33 -11.38 6.38
CA GLN A 57 26.20 -12.81 6.06
C GLN A 57 26.28 -13.06 4.55
N PHE A 58 25.62 -12.22 3.75
CA PHE A 58 25.73 -12.28 2.29
C PHE A 58 27.12 -11.92 1.77
N GLY A 59 27.84 -11.01 2.45
CA GLY A 59 29.24 -10.71 2.18
C GLY A 59 30.15 -11.92 2.41
N ILE A 60 29.98 -12.65 3.51
CA ILE A 60 30.71 -13.90 3.77
C ILE A 60 30.38 -14.95 2.71
N LEU A 61 29.10 -15.15 2.40
CA LEU A 61 28.66 -16.14 1.41
C LEU A 61 29.22 -15.85 0.00
N SER A 62 29.23 -14.57 -0.38
CA SER A 62 29.83 -14.12 -1.65
C SER A 62 31.36 -14.26 -1.67
N SER A 63 32.02 -14.14 -0.52
CA SER A 63 33.48 -14.35 -0.39
C SER A 63 33.89 -15.80 -0.60
N VAL A 64 33.01 -16.75 -0.27
CA VAL A 64 33.21 -18.20 -0.51
C VAL A 64 32.84 -18.60 -1.95
N GLY A 65 32.36 -17.65 -2.77
CA GLY A 65 32.10 -17.85 -4.20
C GLY A 65 30.63 -17.93 -4.60
N ALA A 66 29.70 -17.58 -3.71
CA ALA A 66 28.29 -17.53 -4.10
C ALA A 66 28.04 -16.45 -5.16
N THR A 67 27.24 -16.81 -6.16
CA THR A 67 26.92 -15.92 -7.28
C THR A 67 25.78 -14.96 -6.92
N ALA A 68 25.78 -13.76 -7.52
CA ALA A 68 24.70 -12.79 -7.38
C ALA A 68 23.30 -13.36 -7.73
N LYS A 69 23.25 -14.33 -8.67
CA LYS A 69 22.02 -15.04 -9.04
C LYS A 69 21.51 -15.94 -7.91
N GLN A 70 22.40 -16.69 -7.24
CA GLN A 70 22.03 -17.53 -6.09
C GLN A 70 21.50 -16.68 -4.94
N LEU A 71 22.12 -15.52 -4.68
CA LEU A 71 21.65 -14.62 -3.64
C LEU A 71 20.26 -14.06 -3.97
N ARG A 72 20.04 -13.60 -5.21
CA ARG A 72 18.73 -13.10 -5.66
C ARG A 72 17.65 -14.17 -5.56
N HIS A 73 17.93 -15.41 -5.99
CA HIS A 73 16.98 -16.52 -5.89
C HIS A 73 16.65 -16.89 -4.44
N SER A 74 17.61 -16.79 -3.52
CA SER A 74 17.37 -17.01 -2.10
C SER A 74 16.33 -16.01 -1.54
N VAL A 75 16.46 -14.73 -1.88
CA VAL A 75 15.50 -13.69 -1.46
C VAL A 75 14.13 -13.90 -2.09
N LEU A 76 14.07 -14.25 -3.38
CA LEU A 76 12.80 -14.56 -4.05
C LEU A 76 12.13 -15.78 -3.44
N PHE A 77 12.90 -16.79 -3.02
CA PHE A 77 12.38 -17.97 -2.33
C PHE A 77 11.82 -17.63 -0.93
N GLU A 78 12.49 -16.76 -0.17
CA GLU A 78 11.95 -16.23 1.09
C GLU A 78 10.60 -15.51 0.86
N GLY A 79 10.52 -14.67 -0.18
CA GLY A 79 9.27 -14.03 -0.59
C GLY A 79 8.18 -15.02 -0.99
N LEU A 80 8.53 -16.10 -1.71
CA LEU A 80 7.58 -17.16 -2.07
C LEU A 80 7.08 -17.93 -0.85
N CYS A 81 7.94 -18.26 0.10
CA CYS A 81 7.55 -18.91 1.35
C CYS A 81 6.59 -18.03 2.18
N ILE A 82 6.89 -16.74 2.28
CA ILE A 82 6.01 -15.78 2.95
C ILE A 82 4.68 -15.66 2.20
N GLY A 83 4.70 -15.60 0.86
CA GLY A 83 3.51 -15.54 0.03
C GLY A 83 2.64 -16.80 0.11
N ALA A 84 3.26 -17.98 0.16
CA ALA A 84 2.55 -19.27 0.25
C ALA A 84 1.70 -19.37 1.53
N ILE A 85 2.14 -18.74 2.62
CA ILE A 85 1.41 -18.70 3.89
C ILE A 85 0.51 -17.46 3.97
N GLY A 86 0.99 -16.30 3.50
CA GLY A 86 0.29 -15.02 3.60
C GLY A 86 -0.94 -14.92 2.69
N ILE A 87 -0.87 -15.42 1.45
CA ILE A 87 -1.99 -15.38 0.50
C ILE A 87 -3.22 -16.15 1.01
N PRO A 88 -3.13 -17.43 1.44
CA PRO A 88 -4.32 -18.14 1.92
C PRO A 88 -4.92 -17.50 3.18
N ILE A 89 -4.08 -17.02 4.10
CA ILE A 89 -4.54 -16.30 5.29
C ILE A 89 -5.25 -15.00 4.87
N GLY A 90 -4.66 -14.24 3.95
CA GLY A 90 -5.26 -13.00 3.44
C GLY A 90 -6.60 -13.22 2.76
N VAL A 91 -6.73 -14.28 1.95
CA VAL A 91 -8.00 -14.65 1.32
C VAL A 91 -9.05 -15.03 2.37
N LEU A 92 -8.69 -15.86 3.35
CA LEU A 92 -9.60 -16.25 4.43
C LEU A 92 -10.08 -15.05 5.24
N VAL A 93 -9.16 -14.16 5.65
CA VAL A 93 -9.49 -12.93 6.39
C VAL A 93 -10.30 -11.98 5.53
N GLY A 94 -10.02 -11.87 4.23
CA GLY A 94 -10.79 -11.05 3.30
C GLY A 94 -12.23 -11.52 3.17
N ILE A 95 -12.44 -12.83 3.02
CA ILE A 95 -13.79 -13.44 2.97
C ILE A 95 -14.52 -13.24 4.31
N ALA A 96 -13.83 -13.40 5.45
CA ALA A 96 -14.43 -13.16 6.77
C ALA A 96 -14.80 -11.68 6.96
N SER A 97 -13.94 -10.77 6.52
CA SER A 97 -14.17 -9.32 6.64
C SER A 97 -15.36 -8.88 5.80
N ILE A 98 -15.48 -9.34 4.55
CA ILE A 98 -16.61 -8.98 3.70
C ILE A 98 -17.93 -9.56 4.23
N ARG A 99 -17.92 -10.76 4.85
CA ARG A 99 -19.08 -11.34 5.55
C ARG A 99 -19.57 -10.40 6.65
N ILE A 100 -18.65 -9.89 7.47
CA ILE A 100 -18.98 -8.99 8.59
C ILE A 100 -19.49 -7.65 8.06
N VAL A 101 -18.81 -7.07 7.06
CA VAL A 101 -19.21 -5.78 6.47
C VAL A 101 -20.61 -5.86 5.87
N ILE A 102 -20.91 -6.88 5.08
CA ILE A 102 -22.25 -7.04 4.50
C ILE A 102 -23.30 -7.24 5.60
N GLY A 103 -22.98 -7.99 6.67
CA GLY A 103 -23.89 -8.17 7.80
C GLY A 103 -24.21 -6.87 8.54
N ILE A 104 -23.23 -5.95 8.65
CA ILE A 104 -23.44 -4.63 9.27
C ILE A 104 -24.19 -3.70 8.30
N VAL A 105 -23.79 -3.66 7.05
CA VAL A 105 -24.39 -2.81 6.01
C VAL A 105 -25.86 -3.20 5.81
N ALA A 106 -26.17 -4.49 5.66
CA ALA A 106 -27.56 -4.96 5.50
C ALA A 106 -28.47 -4.52 6.66
N LYS A 107 -27.98 -4.56 7.91
CA LYS A 107 -28.75 -4.08 9.08
C LYS A 107 -28.99 -2.56 9.07
N ASN A 108 -28.03 -1.78 8.59
CA ASN A 108 -28.17 -0.32 8.51
C ASN A 108 -29.07 0.10 7.32
N PHE A 109 -28.98 -0.61 6.19
CA PHE A 109 -29.80 -0.34 5.01
C PHE A 109 -31.25 -0.81 5.16
N ALA A 110 -31.51 -1.90 5.89
CA ALA A 110 -32.86 -2.33 6.24
C ALA A 110 -33.65 -1.27 7.05
N ASN A 111 -32.95 -0.34 7.73
CA ASN A 111 -33.58 0.79 8.40
C ASN A 111 -33.90 1.98 7.46
N ILE A 112 -33.41 1.98 6.22
CA ILE A 112 -33.49 3.13 5.28
C ILE A 112 -34.28 2.78 4.01
N LEU A 113 -34.23 1.53 3.54
CA LEU A 113 -34.90 1.07 2.32
C LEU A 113 -35.75 -0.18 2.63
N TYR A 114 -37.07 -0.08 2.38
CA TYR A 114 -38.08 -1.15 2.52
C TYR A 114 -37.96 -2.26 1.46
N THR A 115 -36.74 -2.67 1.11
CA THR A 115 -36.53 -3.74 0.15
C THR A 115 -35.41 -4.66 0.63
N ASP A 116 -35.78 -5.88 1.05
CA ASP A 116 -34.88 -6.99 1.31
C ASP A 116 -34.17 -7.39 0.01
N VAL A 117 -33.13 -6.67 -0.37
CA VAL A 117 -32.20 -7.14 -1.40
C VAL A 117 -31.16 -8.01 -0.69
N PRO A 118 -31.21 -9.34 -0.81
CA PRO A 118 -30.24 -10.21 -0.19
C PRO A 118 -28.87 -9.94 -0.85
N LEU A 119 -28.00 -9.23 -0.13
CA LEU A 119 -26.59 -9.10 -0.47
C LEU A 119 -25.92 -10.46 -0.25
N ALA A 120 -26.13 -11.36 -1.20
CA ALA A 120 -25.50 -12.67 -1.20
C ALA A 120 -24.03 -12.51 -1.58
N LEU A 121 -23.15 -13.01 -0.71
CA LEU A 121 -21.73 -13.14 -1.03
C LEU A 121 -21.54 -14.18 -2.12
N THR A 122 -21.50 -13.71 -3.35
CA THR A 122 -21.14 -14.55 -4.50
C THR A 122 -19.63 -14.53 -4.65
N VAL A 123 -18.96 -15.43 -3.92
CA VAL A 123 -17.53 -15.63 -4.08
C VAL A 123 -17.30 -16.43 -5.36
N SER A 124 -16.94 -15.73 -6.43
CA SER A 124 -16.66 -16.36 -7.71
C SER A 124 -15.23 -16.93 -7.72
N ALA A 125 -15.06 -18.19 -8.11
CA ALA A 125 -13.75 -18.83 -8.28
C ALA A 125 -12.74 -18.00 -9.11
N PRO A 126 -13.12 -17.36 -10.25
CA PRO A 126 -12.22 -16.48 -10.98
C PRO A 126 -11.77 -15.25 -10.18
N ALA A 127 -12.58 -14.73 -9.24
CA ALA A 127 -12.18 -13.60 -8.41
C ALA A 127 -11.10 -13.99 -7.39
N ILE A 128 -11.20 -15.18 -6.78
CA ILE A 128 -10.15 -15.70 -5.90
C ILE A 128 -8.87 -15.93 -6.70
N LEU A 129 -8.96 -16.56 -7.88
CA LEU A 129 -7.78 -16.79 -8.73
C LEU A 129 -7.12 -15.48 -9.14
N ALA A 130 -7.88 -14.46 -9.51
CA ALA A 130 -7.36 -13.14 -9.81
C ALA A 130 -6.67 -12.49 -8.59
N ALA A 131 -7.26 -12.61 -7.39
CA ALA A 131 -6.68 -12.11 -6.15
C ALA A 131 -5.36 -12.81 -5.79
N VAL A 132 -5.30 -14.14 -5.94
CA VAL A 132 -4.09 -14.94 -5.73
C VAL A 132 -3.01 -14.55 -6.74
N ALA A 133 -3.36 -14.46 -8.03
CA ALA A 133 -2.44 -14.08 -9.09
C ALA A 133 -1.87 -12.68 -8.88
N THR A 134 -2.72 -11.68 -8.63
CA THR A 134 -2.30 -10.30 -8.36
C THR A 134 -1.42 -10.20 -7.11
N SER A 135 -1.76 -10.91 -6.03
CA SER A 135 -0.95 -10.95 -4.80
C SER A 135 0.43 -11.55 -5.06
N MET A 136 0.49 -12.68 -5.76
CA MET A 136 1.74 -13.35 -6.12
C MET A 136 2.62 -12.42 -6.98
N ILE A 137 2.06 -11.78 -8.01
CA ILE A 137 2.76 -10.81 -8.85
C ILE A 137 3.27 -9.64 -8.00
N THR A 138 2.46 -9.11 -7.08
CA THR A 138 2.85 -8.04 -6.16
C THR A 138 4.09 -8.44 -5.36
N ILE A 139 4.07 -9.60 -4.71
CA ILE A 139 5.17 -10.08 -3.88
C ILE A 139 6.45 -10.24 -4.70
N LEU A 140 6.37 -10.87 -5.87
CA LEU A 140 7.52 -11.09 -6.74
C LEU A 140 8.15 -9.77 -7.21
N ILE A 141 7.34 -8.83 -7.68
CA ILE A 141 7.82 -7.50 -8.11
C ILE A 141 8.48 -6.77 -6.94
N SER A 142 7.86 -6.85 -5.75
CA SER A 142 8.34 -6.19 -4.55
C SER A 142 9.64 -6.75 -4.01
N ALA A 143 9.83 -8.07 -4.10
CA ALA A 143 11.04 -8.74 -3.66
C ALA A 143 12.19 -8.58 -4.68
N ASP A 144 11.88 -8.45 -5.98
CA ASP A 144 12.91 -8.38 -7.02
C ASP A 144 13.80 -7.14 -6.92
N ILE A 145 13.20 -5.98 -6.61
CA ILE A 145 13.92 -4.71 -6.46
C ILE A 145 15.00 -4.78 -5.36
N PRO A 146 14.67 -5.10 -4.09
CA PRO A 146 15.67 -5.21 -3.03
C PRO A 146 16.59 -6.42 -3.24
N ALA A 147 16.12 -7.53 -3.82
CA ALA A 147 16.96 -8.69 -4.12
C ALA A 147 18.07 -8.35 -5.13
N ARG A 148 17.76 -7.62 -6.21
CA ARG A 148 18.78 -7.14 -7.15
C ARG A 148 19.76 -6.19 -6.49
N LYS A 149 19.28 -5.32 -5.60
CA LYS A 149 20.14 -4.37 -4.90
C LYS A 149 21.13 -5.10 -3.99
N ALA A 150 20.66 -6.06 -3.20
CA ALA A 150 21.51 -6.87 -2.33
C ALA A 150 22.51 -7.73 -3.12
N ALA A 151 22.07 -8.32 -4.24
CA ALA A 151 22.93 -9.15 -5.10
C ALA A 151 24.08 -8.39 -5.77
N ASN A 152 23.94 -7.08 -5.98
CA ASN A 152 24.95 -6.24 -6.63
C ASN A 152 25.79 -5.42 -5.64
N THR A 153 25.57 -5.57 -4.32
CA THR A 153 26.38 -4.84 -3.33
C THR A 153 27.77 -5.49 -3.26
N PRO A 154 28.86 -4.71 -3.41
CA PRO A 154 30.20 -5.27 -3.44
C PRO A 154 30.59 -5.85 -2.09
N VAL A 155 31.27 -7.01 -2.11
CA VAL A 155 31.67 -7.78 -0.92
C VAL A 155 32.41 -6.92 0.11
N MET A 156 33.29 -6.02 -0.35
CA MET A 156 34.03 -5.12 0.51
C MET A 156 33.12 -4.14 1.27
N GLU A 157 32.05 -3.63 0.65
CA GLU A 157 31.07 -2.78 1.34
C GLU A 157 30.26 -3.58 2.38
N CYS A 158 29.92 -4.83 2.05
CA CYS A 158 29.19 -5.72 2.96
C CYS A 158 29.98 -6.03 4.25
N ILE A 159 31.30 -6.20 4.13
CA ILE A 159 32.19 -6.52 5.27
C ILE A 159 32.63 -5.27 6.03
N ARG A 160 32.89 -4.15 5.32
CA ARG A 160 33.43 -2.93 5.94
C ARG A 160 32.44 -2.24 6.87
N GLN A 161 31.14 -2.56 6.78
CA GLN A 161 30.03 -2.09 7.65
C GLN A 161 30.10 -0.61 8.07
N THR A 162 30.76 0.23 7.28
CA THR A 162 30.90 1.65 7.60
C THR A 162 29.68 2.31 6.97
N ASN A 163 28.69 2.59 7.80
CA ASN A 163 27.61 3.54 7.50
C ASN A 163 28.20 4.96 7.36
N GLU A 164 29.18 5.15 6.49
CA GLU A 164 29.65 6.48 6.12
C GLU A 164 28.60 7.08 5.19
N VAL A 165 27.59 7.66 5.83
CA VAL A 165 26.71 8.65 5.20
C VAL A 165 27.64 9.66 4.55
N LYS A 166 27.79 9.62 3.21
CA LYS A 166 28.57 10.61 2.45
C LYS A 166 28.09 12.01 2.83
N ILE A 167 28.82 12.68 3.72
CA ILE A 167 28.50 14.03 4.18
C ILE A 167 28.86 14.99 3.05
N GLN A 168 27.90 15.33 2.20
CA GLN A 168 28.02 16.51 1.35
C GLN A 168 27.88 17.77 2.22
N SER A 169 28.98 18.18 2.82
CA SER A 169 29.14 19.38 3.68
C SER A 169 28.64 20.68 3.02
N LYS A 170 28.49 20.71 1.68
CA LYS A 170 28.30 21.93 0.88
C LYS A 170 26.88 22.53 0.93
N THR A 171 25.85 21.83 1.41
CA THR A 171 24.44 22.20 1.18
C THR A 171 23.72 22.87 2.35
N VAL A 172 24.41 23.12 3.47
CA VAL A 172 23.81 23.66 4.71
C VAL A 172 24.20 25.12 4.94
N LYS A 173 24.06 25.97 3.92
CA LYS A 173 24.11 27.43 4.11
C LYS A 173 22.74 27.95 4.57
N THR A 174 22.74 28.75 5.63
CA THR A 174 21.60 29.53 6.15
C THR A 174 21.85 31.02 5.87
N SER A 175 20.78 31.78 5.60
CA SER A 175 20.85 33.24 5.43
C SER A 175 21.02 33.92 6.80
N LYS A 176 21.81 35.00 6.90
CA LYS A 176 22.06 35.77 8.14
C LYS A 176 20.78 36.30 8.80
N LEU A 177 19.68 36.42 8.06
CA LEU A 177 18.39 36.83 8.60
C LEU A 177 17.76 35.80 9.53
N VAL A 178 17.96 34.50 9.26
CA VAL A 178 17.43 33.41 10.10
C VAL A 178 18.15 33.38 11.45
N GLU A 179 19.46 33.63 11.44
CA GLU A 179 20.28 33.72 12.65
C GLU A 179 19.89 34.91 13.54
N ARG A 180 19.44 36.01 12.93
CA ARG A 180 19.01 37.21 13.66
C ARG A 180 17.61 37.09 14.27
N ILE A 181 16.69 36.33 13.65
CA ILE A 181 15.31 36.16 14.15
C ILE A 181 15.22 35.00 15.15
N TYR A 182 15.88 33.88 14.87
CA TYR A 182 15.71 32.63 15.63
C TYR A 182 16.91 32.28 16.52
N GLY A 183 17.96 33.11 16.53
CA GLY A 183 19.17 32.88 17.30
C GLY A 183 19.97 31.64 16.87
N LEU A 184 21.01 31.31 17.65
CA LEU A 184 21.88 30.16 17.39
C LEU A 184 21.11 28.84 17.48
N GLU A 185 20.23 28.69 18.47
CA GLU A 185 19.45 27.47 18.69
C GLU A 185 18.46 27.19 17.54
N GLY A 186 17.74 28.21 17.08
CA GLY A 186 16.83 28.06 15.95
C GLY A 186 17.57 27.81 14.63
N THR A 187 18.77 28.36 14.46
CA THR A 187 19.60 28.07 13.29
C THR A 187 20.09 26.62 13.30
N LEU A 188 20.46 26.08 14.46
CA LEU A 188 20.83 24.68 14.63
C LEU A 188 19.64 23.73 14.38
N ALA A 189 18.44 24.09 14.87
CA ALA A 189 17.21 23.36 14.59
C ALA A 189 16.86 23.36 13.09
N LEU A 190 16.96 24.51 12.42
CA LEU A 190 16.70 24.61 10.98
C LEU A 190 17.71 23.82 10.14
N LYS A 191 18.98 23.82 10.56
CA LYS A 191 20.02 22.96 9.95
C LYS A 191 19.70 21.47 10.15
N ASN A 192 19.12 21.08 11.28
CA ASN A 192 18.68 19.71 11.53
C ASN A 192 17.56 19.27 10.57
N PHE A 193 16.53 20.09 10.39
CA PHE A 193 15.46 19.83 9.41
C PHE A 193 15.98 19.80 7.97
N LYS A 194 16.90 20.72 7.62
CA LYS A 194 17.51 20.80 6.28
C LYS A 194 18.50 19.67 6.01
N ARG A 195 19.11 19.07 7.05
CA ARG A 195 19.99 17.89 6.97
C ARG A 195 19.23 16.61 6.60
N ASN A 196 17.96 16.50 7.01
CA ASN A 196 17.13 15.33 6.72
C ASN A 196 15.83 15.70 5.98
N LYS A 197 15.97 16.34 4.81
CA LYS A 197 14.84 16.81 3.98
C LYS A 197 13.78 15.72 3.74
N LYS A 198 14.20 14.47 3.54
CA LYS A 198 13.30 13.33 3.32
C LYS A 198 12.43 13.05 4.56
N ARG A 199 13.03 13.00 5.74
CA ARG A 199 12.30 12.79 7.01
C ARG A 199 11.38 13.96 7.32
N HIS A 200 11.84 15.20 7.12
CA HIS A 200 11.02 16.38 7.37
C HIS A 200 9.78 16.43 6.46
N HIS A 201 9.95 16.22 5.15
CA HIS A 201 8.81 16.15 4.22
C HIS A 201 7.85 15.01 4.58
N SER A 202 8.36 13.83 4.96
CA SER A 202 7.51 12.71 5.37
C SER A 202 6.65 13.03 6.59
N ILE A 203 7.21 13.70 7.60
CA ILE A 203 6.47 14.09 8.81
C ILE A 203 5.38 15.10 8.47
N VAL A 204 5.72 16.17 7.73
CA VAL A 204 4.76 17.21 7.35
C VAL A 204 3.64 16.62 6.48
N LEU A 205 3.98 15.78 5.50
CA LEU A 205 3.00 15.16 4.60
C LEU A 205 2.06 14.22 5.37
N SER A 206 2.58 13.44 6.34
CA SER A 206 1.75 12.59 7.20
C SER A 206 0.77 13.39 8.05
N LEU A 207 1.19 14.54 8.59
CA LEU A 207 0.33 15.42 9.39
C LEU A 207 -0.79 16.01 8.54
N VAL A 208 -0.45 16.54 7.35
CA VAL A 208 -1.43 17.11 6.42
C VAL A 208 -2.44 16.06 5.98
N LEU A 209 -1.97 14.86 5.61
CA LEU A 209 -2.84 13.77 5.19
C LEU A 209 -3.82 13.36 6.29
N SER A 210 -3.35 13.29 7.55
CA SER A 210 -4.20 13.00 8.70
C SER A 210 -5.31 14.05 8.89
N VAL A 211 -4.97 15.34 8.78
CA VAL A 211 -5.94 16.43 8.94
C VAL A 211 -6.97 16.39 7.81
N VAL A 212 -6.53 16.21 6.57
CA VAL A 212 -7.42 16.14 5.40
C VAL A 212 -8.38 14.95 5.51
N LEU A 213 -7.88 13.75 5.85
CA LEU A 213 -8.71 12.56 6.04
C LEU A 213 -9.75 12.74 7.14
N PHE A 214 -9.37 13.37 8.26
CA PHE A 214 -10.28 13.64 9.36
C PHE A 214 -11.41 14.59 8.96
N ILE A 215 -11.07 15.68 8.27
CA ILE A 215 -12.05 16.65 7.76
C ILE A 215 -12.98 15.99 6.75
N SER A 216 -12.43 15.23 5.80
CA SER A 216 -13.22 14.56 4.75
C SER A 216 -14.18 13.52 5.32
N THR A 217 -13.72 12.72 6.29
CA THR A 217 -14.57 11.73 6.98
C THR A 217 -15.67 12.41 7.80
N SER A 218 -15.33 13.48 8.52
CA SER A 218 -16.29 14.23 9.33
C SER A 218 -17.36 14.90 8.46
N ALA A 219 -16.97 15.48 7.31
CA ALA A 219 -17.89 16.05 6.34
C ALA A 219 -18.84 14.97 5.78
N PHE A 220 -18.29 13.84 5.33
CA PHE A 220 -19.09 12.74 4.79
C PHE A 220 -20.09 12.16 5.80
N VAL A 221 -19.69 11.99 7.07
CA VAL A 221 -20.59 11.55 8.14
C VAL A 221 -21.71 12.56 8.38
N THR A 222 -21.39 13.85 8.27
CA THR A 222 -22.38 14.94 8.42
C THR A 222 -23.38 14.91 7.26
N ASP A 223 -22.90 14.77 6.02
CA ASP A 223 -23.75 14.63 4.82
C ASP A 223 -24.67 13.42 4.93
N LEU A 224 -24.16 12.27 5.38
CA LEU A 224 -24.98 11.07 5.60
C LEU A 224 -26.05 11.27 6.67
N LYS A 225 -25.73 11.94 7.78
CA LYS A 225 -26.71 12.26 8.82
C LYS A 225 -27.78 13.21 8.32
N GLN A 226 -27.41 14.21 7.52
CA GLN A 226 -28.34 15.17 6.93
C GLN A 226 -29.25 14.50 5.90
N ALA A 227 -28.71 13.64 5.04
CA ALA A 227 -29.50 12.85 4.09
C ALA A 227 -30.47 11.89 4.81
N SER A 228 -30.04 11.27 5.90
CA SER A 228 -30.90 10.41 6.72
C SER A 228 -31.99 11.18 7.46
N ALA A 229 -31.73 12.40 7.93
CA ALA A 229 -32.72 13.23 8.62
C ALA A 229 -33.73 13.88 7.66
N GLY A 230 -33.31 14.21 6.43
CA GLY A 230 -34.18 14.77 5.39
C GLY A 230 -35.26 13.78 4.89
N GLY A 231 -35.03 12.47 5.01
CA GLY A 231 -36.02 11.44 4.68
C GLY A 231 -37.20 11.32 5.65
N TYR A 232 -37.17 12.00 6.81
CA TYR A 232 -38.25 11.99 7.81
C TYR A 232 -39.22 13.17 7.65
N TYR A 233 -39.01 14.04 6.66
CA TYR A 233 -39.83 15.24 6.39
C TYR A 233 -40.58 15.18 5.04
N LEU A 234 -40.75 13.99 4.47
CA LEU A 234 -41.66 13.64 3.38
C LEU A 234 -42.52 12.45 3.81
#